data_AF-A0A2V5TWD2-F1
#
_entry.id   AF-A0A2V5TWD2-F1
#
_cell.length_a   1.000
_cell.length_b   1.000
_cell.length_c   1.000
_cell.angle_alpha   90.00
_cell.angle_beta   90.00
_cell.angle_gamma   90.00
#
_symmetry.space_group_name_H-M   'P 1'
#
loop_
_entity.id
_entity.type
_entity.pdbx_description
1 polymer ?
#
loop_
_entity_poly.entity_id
_entity_poly.type
_entity_poly.pdbx_seq_one_letter_code
_entity_poly.pdbx_strand_id
1 'polypeptide(L)'
;MWRTLTAANRSRFGRSSKLNSRTVLAVQQCSSQFPHERDWGATNPNRVMSWSTEQTHQIVEQFWQDRLVRCPDDAVPLKFKLRKLHGGDYDLRAECAVCGKRKELRRGDDPQRHRFRPWTTDEIQQVTKSVANMGASHCPVCTTPIDWQAAPGVLLLQCFRCGNSNQWKDVSTPD
;
A
#
# COMPACT_ATOMS: atom_id res chain seq x y z
N MET A 1 44.49 -38.47 -8.62
CA MET A 1 44.87 -39.84 -8.21
C MET A 1 46.34 -39.82 -7.76
N TRP A 2 46.67 -40.55 -6.69
CA TRP A 2 48.01 -40.79 -6.07
C TRP A 2 48.58 -39.59 -5.24
N ARG A 3 48.59 -39.54 -3.90
CA ARG A 3 49.10 -40.38 -2.77
C ARG A 3 50.55 -40.05 -2.36
N THR A 4 50.73 -39.48 -1.15
CA THR A 4 51.72 -39.83 -0.08
C THR A 4 51.52 -38.88 1.13
N LEU A 5 51.06 -39.34 2.32
CA LEU A 5 51.80 -39.93 3.47
C LEU A 5 52.74 -38.91 4.17
N THR A 6 52.35 -38.26 5.28
CA THR A 6 52.37 -38.62 6.74
C THR A 6 53.63 -38.21 7.52
N ALA A 7 53.45 -37.37 8.55
CA ALA A 7 54.06 -37.43 9.90
C ALA A 7 53.25 -36.43 10.77
N ALA A 8 52.48 -36.75 11.82
CA ALA A 8 52.64 -37.59 13.01
C ALA A 8 53.62 -37.02 14.07
N ASN A 9 53.06 -36.31 15.05
CA ASN A 9 53.40 -36.47 16.49
C ASN A 9 52.17 -35.97 17.29
N ARG A 10 51.40 -36.89 17.92
CA ARG A 10 51.56 -37.38 19.30
C ARG A 10 51.55 -36.22 20.30
N SER A 11 50.74 -36.18 21.35
CA SER A 11 50.06 -37.24 22.09
C SER A 11 49.11 -36.53 23.08
N ARG A 12 47.86 -37.03 23.25
CA ARG A 12 47.37 -37.73 24.46
C ARG A 12 47.32 -36.86 25.72
N PHE A 13 46.34 -36.81 26.59
CA PHE A 13 45.18 -37.61 27.04
C PHE A 13 44.53 -36.66 28.10
N GLY A 14 43.26 -36.66 28.48
CA GLY A 14 42.10 -37.50 28.22
C GLY A 14 40.94 -37.04 29.11
N ARG A 15 39.76 -37.60 28.81
CA ARG A 15 38.59 -37.89 29.67
C ARG A 15 38.05 -36.75 30.55
N SER A 16 36.90 -36.19 30.19
CA SER A 16 35.56 -36.73 30.46
C SER A 16 35.29 -36.92 31.96
N SER A 17 34.41 -36.12 32.53
CA SER A 17 33.11 -36.63 32.99
C SER A 17 32.24 -35.56 33.65
N LYS A 18 30.94 -35.76 33.45
CA LYS A 18 29.79 -35.34 34.28
C LYS A 18 29.20 -33.95 34.03
N LEU A 19 28.15 -34.01 33.19
CA LEU A 19 26.88 -33.32 33.38
C LEU A 19 26.53 -33.14 34.86
N ASN A 20 26.10 -31.93 35.22
CA ASN A 20 24.95 -31.78 36.09
C ASN A 20 24.16 -30.55 35.66
N SER A 21 22.95 -30.83 35.19
CA SER A 21 21.90 -29.88 34.90
C SER A 21 21.52 -29.11 36.16
N ARG A 22 21.59 -27.78 36.12
CA ARG A 22 20.69 -26.92 36.87
C ARG A 22 20.25 -25.76 35.99
N THR A 23 19.07 -25.97 35.41
CA THR A 23 18.18 -24.95 34.90
C THR A 23 18.02 -23.86 35.95
N VAL A 24 18.42 -22.64 35.63
CA VAL A 24 17.96 -21.44 36.34
C VAL A 24 17.30 -20.55 35.30
N LEU A 25 15.96 -20.58 35.34
CA LEU A 25 15.08 -19.59 34.77
C LEU A 25 15.44 -18.22 35.39
N ALA A 26 16.11 -17.36 34.63
CA ALA A 26 16.17 -15.94 34.95
C ALA A 26 14.93 -15.27 34.36
N VAL A 27 13.87 -15.21 35.15
CA VAL A 27 12.77 -14.26 34.98
C VAL A 27 13.35 -12.89 35.32
N GLN A 28 13.77 -12.13 34.31
CA GLN A 28 14.26 -10.78 34.51
C GLN A 28 13.08 -9.82 34.59
N GLN A 29 12.99 -9.17 35.75
CA GLN A 29 11.87 -8.41 36.27
C GLN A 29 11.50 -7.18 35.44
N CYS A 30 10.19 -6.92 35.41
CA CYS A 30 9.56 -5.64 35.11
C CYS A 30 10.33 -4.47 35.74
N SER A 31 10.81 -3.57 34.89
CA SER A 31 11.11 -2.18 35.28
C SER A 31 10.05 -1.30 34.64
N SER A 32 8.93 -1.14 35.34
CA SER A 32 7.92 -0.13 35.04
C SER A 32 8.49 1.25 35.37
N GLN A 33 9.17 1.86 34.40
CA GLN A 33 9.49 3.29 34.44
C GLN A 33 8.42 4.02 33.63
N PHE A 34 7.46 4.58 34.35
CA PHE A 34 6.58 5.63 33.84
C PHE A 34 7.43 6.86 33.51
N PRO A 35 7.43 7.39 32.26
CA PRO A 35 7.85 8.75 32.02
C PRO A 35 6.73 9.68 32.50
N HIS A 36 7.11 10.50 33.47
CA HIS A 36 6.38 11.60 34.05
C HIS A 36 5.76 12.50 32.95
N GLU A 37 4.45 12.71 33.01
CA GLU A 37 3.80 13.83 32.32
C GLU A 37 4.47 15.14 32.78
N ARG A 38 5.07 15.87 31.83
CA ARG A 38 5.15 17.34 31.77
C ARG A 38 6.10 17.73 30.63
N ASP A 39 5.53 18.06 29.48
CA ASP A 39 6.04 19.16 28.66
C ASP A 39 4.94 19.64 27.70
N TRP A 40 4.13 20.57 28.20
CA TRP A 40 3.42 21.53 27.36
C TRP A 40 4.37 22.68 27.11
N GLY A 41 4.83 22.88 25.87
CA GLY A 41 5.55 24.13 25.55
C GLY A 41 6.59 24.12 24.45
N ALA A 42 6.45 23.29 23.43
CA ALA A 42 7.02 23.61 22.12
C ALA A 42 6.02 23.17 21.04
N THR A 43 4.97 23.97 20.84
CA THR A 43 4.17 23.89 19.61
C THR A 43 5.10 24.21 18.46
N ASN A 44 5.71 23.18 17.89
CA ASN A 44 6.34 23.28 16.59
C ASN A 44 5.24 23.77 15.62
N PRO A 45 5.31 25.00 15.09
CA PRO A 45 4.27 25.54 14.20
C PRO A 45 4.19 24.78 12.86
N ASN A 46 5.10 23.83 12.64
CA ASN A 46 5.12 22.90 11.51
C ASN A 46 4.63 21.48 11.85
N ARG A 47 3.90 21.27 12.96
CA ARG A 47 3.18 20.01 13.14
C ARG A 47 2.11 19.94 12.06
N VAL A 48 2.41 19.24 10.97
CA VAL A 48 1.45 18.90 9.92
C VAL A 48 0.28 18.22 10.62
N MET A 49 -0.81 18.97 10.83
CA MET A 49 -2.04 18.44 11.38
C MET A 49 -2.64 17.56 10.29
N SER A 50 -2.22 16.29 10.25
CA SER A 50 -2.75 15.28 9.35
C SER A 50 -3.83 14.48 10.05
N TRP A 51 -4.78 13.96 9.28
CA TRP A 51 -5.73 12.97 9.77
C TRP A 51 -5.04 11.69 10.26
N SER A 52 -5.68 10.98 11.19
CA SER A 52 -5.22 9.66 11.63
C SER A 52 -5.24 8.66 10.47
N THR A 53 -4.61 7.49 10.66
CA THR A 53 -4.61 6.42 9.65
C THR A 53 -6.02 5.95 9.34
N GLU A 54 -6.87 5.76 10.36
CA GLU A 54 -8.26 5.33 10.19
C GLU A 54 -9.10 6.37 9.42
N GLN A 55 -8.99 7.64 9.81
CA GLN A 55 -9.61 8.74 9.10
C GLN A 55 -9.12 8.83 7.65
N THR A 56 -7.84 8.56 7.41
CA THR A 56 -7.26 8.54 6.07
C THR A 56 -7.87 7.44 5.21
N HIS A 57 -8.01 6.23 5.76
CA HIS A 57 -8.62 5.11 5.05
C HIS A 57 -10.06 5.44 4.64
N GLN A 58 -10.85 5.99 5.57
CA GLN A 58 -12.23 6.43 5.30
C GLN A 58 -12.28 7.48 4.19
N ILE A 59 -11.38 8.47 4.24
CA ILE A 59 -11.28 9.51 3.22
C ILE A 59 -10.97 8.91 1.84
N VAL A 60 -10.00 8.00 1.75
CA VAL A 60 -9.61 7.37 0.49
C VAL A 60 -10.75 6.52 -0.07
N GLU A 61 -11.40 5.70 0.77
CA GLU A 61 -12.48 4.82 0.33
C GLU A 61 -13.68 5.61 -0.19
N GLN A 62 -14.14 6.61 0.55
CA GLN A 62 -15.25 7.48 0.13
C GLN A 62 -14.90 8.29 -1.13
N PHE A 63 -13.66 8.76 -1.26
CA PHE A 63 -13.22 9.49 -2.45
C PHE A 63 -13.35 8.65 -3.72
N TRP A 64 -13.05 7.35 -3.64
CA TRP A 64 -13.13 6.46 -4.79
C TRP A 64 -14.54 5.91 -5.08
N GLN A 65 -15.47 6.03 -4.14
CA GLN A 65 -16.89 5.70 -4.33
C GLN A 65 -17.67 6.90 -4.90
N ASP A 66 -17.70 8.02 -4.16
CA ASP A 66 -18.69 9.09 -4.40
C ASP A 66 -18.05 10.42 -4.80
N ARG A 67 -16.72 10.55 -4.72
CA ARG A 67 -15.95 11.80 -4.92
C ARG A 67 -16.30 12.95 -3.96
N LEU A 68 -17.31 12.81 -3.12
CA LEU A 68 -17.72 13.77 -2.11
C LEU A 68 -17.41 13.22 -0.72
N VAL A 69 -16.31 13.69 -0.14
CA VAL A 69 -15.87 13.27 1.20
C VAL A 69 -15.98 14.44 2.16
N ARG A 70 -16.46 14.18 3.37
CA ARG A 70 -16.52 15.17 4.45
C ARG A 70 -15.32 15.03 5.38
N CYS A 71 -14.85 16.16 5.92
CA CYS A 71 -13.81 16.19 6.93
C CYS A 71 -14.28 15.38 8.15
N PRO A 72 -13.52 14.39 8.62
CA PRO A 72 -13.90 13.61 9.81
C PRO A 72 -14.04 14.44 11.09
N ASP A 73 -13.40 15.61 11.16
CA ASP A 73 -13.40 16.44 12.36
C ASP A 73 -14.49 17.53 12.33
N ASP A 74 -14.79 18.10 11.16
CA ASP A 74 -15.69 19.26 11.03
C ASP A 74 -16.93 19.01 10.17
N ALA A 75 -17.05 17.81 9.58
CA ALA A 75 -18.13 17.39 8.67
C ALA A 75 -18.32 18.25 7.39
N VAL A 76 -17.42 19.20 7.11
CA VAL A 76 -17.43 20.03 5.89
C VAL A 76 -16.84 19.28 4.69
N PRO A 77 -17.27 19.54 3.45
CA PRO A 77 -16.67 18.91 2.27
C PRO A 77 -15.17 19.18 2.15
N LEU A 78 -14.40 18.13 1.90
CA LEU A 78 -12.97 18.23 1.60
C LEU A 78 -12.73 18.69 0.17
N LYS A 79 -11.69 19.50 -0.01
CA LYS A 79 -11.18 19.85 -1.34
C LYS A 79 -10.20 18.77 -1.78
N PHE A 80 -10.41 18.21 -2.98
CA PHE A 80 -9.51 17.23 -3.57
C PHE A 80 -8.86 17.75 -4.84
N LYS A 81 -7.59 17.42 -5.02
CA LYS A 81 -6.87 17.55 -6.29
C LYS A 81 -6.25 16.21 -6.65
N LEU A 82 -6.86 15.52 -7.60
CA LEU A 82 -6.34 14.27 -8.15
C LEU A 82 -5.37 14.58 -9.31
N ARG A 83 -4.13 14.13 -9.19
CA ARG A 83 -3.16 14.11 -10.27
C ARG A 83 -2.93 12.67 -10.71
N LYS A 84 -3.29 12.37 -11.95
CA LYS A 84 -3.01 11.09 -12.61
C LYS A 84 -1.54 11.10 -13.04
N LEU A 85 -0.77 10.13 -12.56
CA LEU A 85 0.66 10.01 -12.85
C LEU A 85 0.87 9.01 -13.98
N HIS A 86 1.98 9.19 -14.70
CA HIS A 86 2.40 8.25 -15.74
C HIS A 86 2.71 6.87 -15.13
N GLY A 87 2.45 5.80 -15.87
CA GLY A 87 2.60 4.42 -15.36
C GLY A 87 1.46 3.96 -14.45
N GLY A 88 0.42 4.78 -14.27
CA GLY A 88 -0.83 4.34 -13.68
C GLY A 88 -1.01 4.62 -12.21
N ASP A 89 -0.18 5.48 -11.63
CA ASP A 89 -0.32 5.90 -10.24
C ASP A 89 -1.11 7.19 -10.11
N TYR A 90 -1.35 7.61 -8.87
CA TYR A 90 -1.96 8.88 -8.58
C TYR A 90 -1.37 9.55 -7.34
N ASP A 91 -1.37 10.87 -7.36
CA ASP A 91 -1.26 11.70 -6.17
C ASP A 91 -2.62 12.36 -5.93
N LEU A 92 -3.23 12.11 -4.77
CA LEU A 92 -4.47 12.74 -4.34
C LEU A 92 -4.18 13.66 -3.17
N ARG A 93 -4.29 14.97 -3.39
CA ARG A 93 -4.21 15.94 -2.30
C ARG A 93 -5.60 16.20 -1.74
N ALA A 94 -5.77 15.99 -0.44
CA ALA A 94 -6.98 16.31 0.32
C ALA A 94 -6.72 17.46 1.29
N GLU A 95 -7.66 18.40 1.39
CA GLU A 95 -7.54 19.59 2.24
C GLU A 95 -8.90 19.99 2.83
N CYS A 96 -8.96 20.21 4.15
CA CYS A 96 -10.11 20.81 4.81
C CYS A 96 -9.93 22.32 4.90
N ALA A 97 -10.93 23.08 4.44
CA ALA A 97 -10.91 24.53 4.49
C ALA A 97 -11.17 25.11 5.90
N VAL A 98 -11.68 24.31 6.85
CA VAL A 98 -12.03 24.75 8.21
C VAL A 98 -10.92 24.43 9.21
N CYS A 99 -10.63 23.14 9.46
CA CYS A 99 -9.54 22.78 10.38
C CYS A 99 -8.13 22.92 9.78
N GLY A 100 -8.02 23.22 8.49
CA GLY A 100 -6.74 23.40 7.80
C GLY A 100 -5.91 22.13 7.61
N LYS A 101 -6.43 20.97 8.03
CA LYS A 101 -5.75 19.67 7.83
C LYS A 101 -5.61 19.37 6.35
N ARG A 102 -4.45 18.83 5.99
CA ARG A 102 -4.14 18.44 4.60
C ARG A 102 -3.29 17.18 4.58
N LYS A 103 -3.47 16.37 3.55
CA LYS A 103 -2.71 15.14 3.34
C LYS A 103 -2.57 14.84 1.85
N GLU A 104 -1.40 14.39 1.45
CA GLU A 104 -1.18 13.75 0.16
C GLU A 104 -1.38 12.24 0.35
N LEU A 105 -2.21 11.67 -0.50
CA LEU A 105 -2.68 10.30 -0.46
C LEU A 105 -2.25 9.62 -1.75
N ARG A 106 -1.61 8.47 -1.61
CA ARG A 106 -1.17 7.63 -2.73
C ARG A 106 -1.87 6.29 -2.66
N ARG A 107 -1.66 5.47 -3.69
CA ARG A 107 -2.12 4.08 -3.70
C ARG A 107 -1.66 3.28 -2.48
N GLY A 108 -0.47 3.56 -1.96
CA GLY A 108 0.06 2.92 -0.75
C GLY A 108 -0.76 3.20 0.52
N ASP A 109 -1.54 4.28 0.53
CA ASP A 109 -2.43 4.65 1.63
C ASP A 109 -3.84 4.05 1.49
N ASP A 110 -4.14 3.33 0.40
CA ASP A 110 -5.45 2.72 0.19
C ASP A 110 -5.63 1.50 1.12
N PRO A 111 -6.73 1.42 1.90
CA PRO A 111 -6.98 0.28 2.78
C PRO A 111 -7.11 -1.04 2.01
N GLN A 112 -7.59 -0.98 0.76
CA GLN A 112 -7.75 -2.14 -0.11
C GLN A 112 -6.48 -2.49 -0.89
N ARG A 113 -5.34 -1.80 -0.66
CA ARG A 113 -4.10 -2.01 -1.45
C ARG A 113 -3.64 -3.46 -1.51
N HIS A 114 -3.87 -4.20 -0.44
CA HIS A 114 -3.47 -5.61 -0.31
C HIS A 114 -4.24 -6.54 -1.26
N ARG A 115 -5.37 -6.08 -1.82
CA ARG A 115 -6.18 -6.79 -2.81
C ARG A 115 -5.85 -6.38 -4.24
N PHE A 116 -5.07 -5.33 -4.43
CA PHE A 116 -4.74 -4.83 -5.76
C PHE A 116 -3.83 -5.81 -6.47
N ARG A 117 -4.29 -6.28 -7.63
CA ARG A 117 -3.58 -7.20 -8.51
C ARG A 117 -3.72 -6.77 -9.96
N PRO A 118 -2.86 -7.27 -10.86
CA PRO A 118 -3.07 -7.15 -12.29
C PRO A 118 -4.42 -7.74 -12.74
N TRP A 119 -5.01 -7.16 -13.78
CA TRP A 119 -6.15 -7.78 -14.47
C TRP A 119 -5.70 -9.02 -15.24
N THR A 120 -6.56 -10.04 -15.23
CA THR A 120 -6.41 -11.23 -16.08
C THR A 120 -6.78 -10.92 -17.52
N THR A 121 -6.37 -11.77 -18.46
CA THR A 121 -6.70 -11.60 -19.89
C THR A 121 -8.21 -11.57 -20.14
N ASP A 122 -8.96 -12.43 -19.47
CA ASP A 122 -10.41 -12.51 -19.61
C ASP A 122 -11.11 -11.27 -19.05
N GLU A 123 -10.66 -10.77 -17.90
CA GLU A 123 -11.15 -9.52 -17.33
C GLU A 123 -10.91 -8.33 -18.26
N ILE A 124 -9.73 -8.25 -18.88
CA ILE A 124 -9.43 -7.20 -19.87
C ILE A 124 -10.41 -7.29 -21.04
N GLN A 125 -10.63 -8.48 -21.61
CA GLN A 125 -11.56 -8.65 -22.72
C GLN A 125 -13.01 -8.25 -22.35
N GLN A 126 -13.48 -8.63 -21.17
CA GLN A 126 -14.80 -8.26 -20.68
C GLN A 126 -14.94 -6.73 -20.53
N VAL A 127 -13.93 -6.08 -19.96
CA VAL A 127 -13.89 -4.63 -19.82
C VAL A 127 -13.86 -3.94 -21.19
N THR A 128 -13.02 -4.41 -22.12
CA THR A 128 -12.97 -3.89 -23.50
C THR A 128 -14.34 -3.97 -24.16
N LYS A 129 -15.02 -5.12 -24.09
CA LYS A 129 -16.38 -5.29 -24.64
C LYS A 129 -17.38 -4.34 -23.98
N SER A 130 -17.33 -4.23 -22.66
CA SER A 130 -18.20 -3.31 -21.89
C SER A 130 -18.02 -1.86 -22.32
N VAL A 131 -16.78 -1.39 -22.45
CA VAL A 131 -16.48 -0.02 -22.89
C VAL A 131 -16.88 0.21 -24.33
N ALA A 132 -16.57 -0.73 -25.23
CA ALA A 132 -16.93 -0.62 -26.64
C ALA A 132 -18.45 -0.54 -26.84
N ASN A 133 -19.22 -1.29 -26.05
CA ASN A 133 -20.68 -1.37 -26.19
C ASN A 133 -21.43 -0.28 -25.42
N MET A 134 -20.98 0.08 -24.20
CA MET A 134 -21.72 0.95 -23.29
C MET A 134 -21.02 2.28 -22.98
N GLY A 135 -19.79 2.47 -23.44
CA GLY A 135 -18.98 3.66 -23.13
C GLY A 135 -18.53 3.76 -21.67
N ALA A 136 -18.76 2.72 -20.86
CA ALA A 136 -18.42 2.69 -19.45
C ALA A 136 -18.15 1.26 -18.97
N SER A 137 -17.32 1.13 -17.93
CA SER A 137 -17.15 -0.11 -17.18
C SER A 137 -16.55 0.17 -15.79
N HIS A 138 -16.47 -0.86 -14.96
CA HIS A 138 -15.89 -0.80 -13.63
C HIS A 138 -14.68 -1.72 -13.53
N CYS A 139 -13.72 -1.34 -12.69
CA CYS A 139 -12.53 -2.13 -12.46
C CYS A 139 -12.89 -3.46 -11.77
N PRO A 140 -12.50 -4.63 -12.33
CA PRO A 140 -12.83 -5.92 -11.73
C PRO A 140 -12.15 -6.17 -10.38
N VAL A 141 -11.10 -5.40 -10.06
CA VAL A 141 -10.32 -5.57 -8.81
C VAL A 141 -10.81 -4.68 -7.68
N CYS A 142 -11.22 -3.45 -7.97
CA CYS A 142 -11.53 -2.45 -6.95
C CYS A 142 -12.84 -1.70 -7.18
N THR A 143 -13.64 -2.14 -8.17
CA THR A 143 -14.95 -1.63 -8.58
C THR A 143 -15.02 -0.15 -8.96
N THR A 144 -13.90 0.59 -8.88
CA THR A 144 -13.81 1.98 -9.31
C THR A 144 -14.08 2.10 -10.82
N PRO A 145 -14.85 3.13 -11.27
CA PRO A 145 -15.03 3.41 -12.68
C PRO A 145 -13.69 3.51 -13.41
N ILE A 146 -13.61 2.89 -14.59
CA ILE A 146 -12.39 2.94 -15.39
C ILE A 146 -12.35 4.20 -16.24
N ASP A 147 -11.14 4.68 -16.47
CA ASP A 147 -10.83 5.64 -17.50
C ASP A 147 -10.46 4.90 -18.79
N TRP A 148 -10.84 5.45 -19.93
CA TRP A 148 -10.55 4.84 -21.22
C TRP A 148 -10.32 5.89 -22.29
N GLN A 149 -9.45 5.56 -23.23
CA GLN A 149 -9.16 6.39 -24.40
C GLN A 149 -9.12 5.51 -25.65
N ALA A 150 -9.90 5.88 -26.64
CA ALA A 150 -9.89 5.23 -27.95
C ALA A 150 -8.90 5.93 -28.88
N ALA A 151 -8.12 5.14 -29.61
CA ALA A 151 -7.35 5.57 -30.77
C ALA A 151 -7.58 4.56 -31.91
N PRO A 152 -7.25 4.89 -33.17
CA PRO A 152 -7.48 3.99 -34.30
C PRO A 152 -6.87 2.60 -34.05
N GLY A 153 -7.71 1.58 -33.98
CA GLY A 153 -7.31 0.19 -33.75
C GLY A 153 -6.87 -0.15 -32.33
N VAL A 154 -6.93 0.76 -31.35
CA VAL A 154 -6.51 0.48 -29.96
C VAL A 154 -7.41 1.13 -28.93
N LEU A 155 -7.65 0.42 -27.83
CA LEU A 155 -8.35 0.93 -26.65
C LEU A 155 -7.41 0.88 -25.45
N LEU A 156 -7.10 2.05 -24.88
CA LEU A 156 -6.37 2.16 -23.62
C LEU A 156 -7.37 2.12 -22.47
N LEU A 157 -7.18 1.15 -21.56
CA LEU A 157 -7.99 1.01 -20.36
C LEU A 157 -7.15 1.28 -19.11
N GLN A 158 -7.68 2.10 -18.20
CA GLN A 158 -6.95 2.49 -17.00
C GLN A 158 -7.85 2.53 -15.75
N CYS A 159 -7.35 1.98 -14.65
CA CYS A 159 -7.93 2.19 -13.33
C CYS A 159 -6.87 2.78 -12.40
N PHE A 160 -6.96 4.08 -12.13
CA PHE A 160 -5.98 4.79 -11.30
C PHE A 160 -5.96 4.35 -9.84
N ARG A 161 -7.09 3.88 -9.28
CA ARG A 161 -7.13 3.46 -7.87
C ARG A 161 -6.20 2.28 -7.57
N CYS A 162 -6.35 1.19 -8.33
CA CYS A 162 -5.48 0.02 -8.19
C CYS A 162 -4.23 0.07 -9.09
N GLY A 163 -4.21 1.05 -10.01
CA GLY A 163 -3.22 1.33 -11.05
C GLY A 163 -2.97 0.20 -12.04
N ASN A 164 -4.05 -0.43 -12.48
CA ASN A 164 -4.08 -1.20 -13.72
C ASN A 164 -4.23 -0.22 -14.89
N SER A 165 -3.13 0.33 -15.40
CA SER A 165 -3.19 1.53 -16.28
C SER A 165 -2.44 1.41 -17.60
N ASN A 166 -1.95 0.22 -17.94
CA ASN A 166 -1.23 -0.06 -19.18
C ASN A 166 -1.83 -1.28 -19.91
N GLN A 167 -3.14 -1.47 -19.83
CA GLN A 167 -3.81 -2.57 -20.51
C GLN A 167 -4.11 -2.13 -21.95
N TRP A 168 -3.14 -2.33 -22.83
CA TRP A 168 -3.27 -2.07 -24.26
C TRP A 168 -3.95 -3.28 -24.91
N LYS A 169 -5.01 -3.03 -25.68
CA LYS A 169 -5.59 -4.04 -26.56
C LYS A 169 -5.78 -3.47 -27.95
N ASP A 170 -5.27 -4.21 -28.92
CA ASP A 170 -5.62 -4.06 -30.31
C ASP A 170 -7.10 -4.40 -30.47
N VAL A 171 -7.84 -3.46 -31.03
CA VAL A 171 -9.23 -3.63 -31.48
C VAL A 171 -9.16 -3.94 -32.97
N SER A 172 -8.51 -5.04 -33.33
CA SER A 172 -8.71 -5.61 -34.67
C SER A 172 -10.15 -6.13 -34.75
N THR A 173 -10.82 -5.74 -35.83
CA THR A 173 -12.25 -5.94 -36.16
C THR A 173 -12.82 -7.30 -35.75
N PRO A 174 -14.11 -7.35 -35.34
CA PRO A 174 -14.77 -8.60 -34.97
C PRO A 174 -14.79 -9.60 -36.14
N ASP A 175 -14.47 -10.86 -35.85
CA ASP A 175 -14.78 -12.03 -36.69
C ASP A 175 -16.30 -12.21 -36.85
#